data_AF-A0A524IYW9-F1
#
_entry.id   AF-A0A524IYW9-F1
#
_cell.length_a   1.000
_cell.length_b   1.000
_cell.length_c   1.000
_cell.angle_alpha   90.00
_cell.angle_beta   90.00
_cell.angle_gamma   90.00
#
_symmetry.space_group_name_H-M   'P 1'
#
loop_
_entity.id
_entity.type
_entity.pdbx_description
1 polymer ?
#
loop_
_entity_poly.entity_id
_entity_poly.type
_entity_poly.pdbx_seq_one_letter_code
_entity_poly.pdbx_strand_id
1 'polypeptide(L)' 'MLGNPAVALETRKEMADSIFGKVVSKPVLNLIGLMLRRGRIEQLPRVAAEFRRLDNARQGITLATATSAAPLSKDEIRAV' A
#
# COMPACT_ATOMS: atom_id res chain seq x y z
N MET A 1 -16.76 -3.23 2.05
CA MET A 1 -17.45 -2.33 3.00
C MET A 1 -17.02 -0.87 2.79
N LEU A 2 -15.75 -0.50 2.98
CA LEU A 2 -15.27 0.89 2.79
C LEU A 2 -15.47 1.46 1.36
N GLY A 3 -15.38 0.62 0.32
CA GLY A 3 -15.62 1.03 -1.08
C GLY A 3 -17.08 1.28 -1.45
N ASN A 4 -18.04 0.84 -0.62
CA ASN A 4 -19.46 0.91 -0.99
C ASN A 4 -19.99 2.35 -0.90
N PRO A 5 -20.41 2.99 -2.01
CA PRO A 5 -20.93 4.36 -2.00
C PRO A 5 -22.31 4.48 -1.33
N ALA A 6 -23.07 3.38 -1.21
CA ALA A 6 -24.37 3.37 -0.53
C ALA A 6 -24.24 3.54 0.99
N VAL A 7 -23.03 3.35 1.56
CA VAL A 7 -22.75 3.59 2.97
C VAL A 7 -22.36 5.05 3.17
N ALA A 8 -22.99 5.73 4.11
CA ALA A 8 -22.71 7.12 4.44
C ALA A 8 -21.21 7.35 4.69
N LEU A 9 -20.70 8.50 4.25
CA LEU A 9 -19.27 8.82 4.36
C LEU A 9 -18.79 8.80 5.82
N GLU A 10 -19.57 9.33 6.75
CA GLU A 10 -19.20 9.37 8.17
C GLU A 10 -19.09 7.96 8.75
N THR A 11 -20.05 7.08 8.48
CA THR A 11 -19.97 5.66 8.87
C THR A 11 -18.72 4.99 8.31
N ARG A 12 -18.33 5.29 7.06
CA ARG A 12 -17.09 4.75 6.47
C ARG A 12 -15.83 5.34 7.12
N LYS A 13 -15.85 6.60 7.54
CA LYS A 13 -14.74 7.25 8.25
C LYS A 13 -14.57 6.68 9.66
N GLU A 14 -15.67 6.49 10.40
CA GLU A 14 -15.66 5.84 11.71
C GLU A 14 -15.13 4.41 11.63
N MET A 15 -15.55 3.66 10.62
CA MET A 15 -15.02 2.32 10.35
C MET A 15 -13.52 2.35 10.05
N ALA A 16 -13.05 3.30 9.24
CA ALA A 16 -11.62 3.46 8.97
C ALA A 16 -10.82 3.84 10.23
N ASP A 17 -11.35 4.70 11.09
CA ASP A 17 -10.74 5.07 12.37
C ASP A 17 -10.67 3.86 13.33
N SER A 18 -11.74 3.08 13.43
CA SER A 18 -11.77 1.86 14.24
C SER A 18 -10.75 0.81 13.78
N ILE A 19 -10.60 0.62 12.46
CA ILE A 19 -9.68 -0.38 11.90
C ILE A 19 -8.22 0.09 11.97
N PHE A 20 -7.95 1.35 11.60
CA PHE A 20 -6.59 1.83 11.35
C PHE A 20 -6.06 2.79 12.40
N GLY A 21 -6.91 3.44 13.21
CA GLY A 21 -6.54 4.56 14.07
C GLY A 21 -5.48 4.25 15.12
N LYS A 22 -5.31 2.97 15.50
CA LYS A 22 -4.25 2.50 16.41
C LYS A 22 -3.06 1.85 15.70
N VAL A 23 -3.19 1.58 14.40
CA VAL A 23 -2.22 0.81 13.60
C VAL A 23 -1.36 1.74 12.75
N VAL A 24 -1.92 2.84 12.26
CA VAL A 24 -1.25 3.76 11.35
C VAL A 24 -1.08 5.13 11.98
N SER A 25 -0.09 5.87 11.49
CA SER A 25 0.13 7.25 11.91
C SER A 25 -1.01 8.16 11.47
N LYS A 26 -1.20 9.28 12.18
CA LYS A 26 -2.26 10.26 11.87
C LYS A 26 -2.24 10.74 10.40
N PRO A 27 -1.08 11.01 9.76
CA PRO A 27 -1.05 11.37 8.34
C PRO A 27 -1.61 10.28 7.42
N VAL A 28 -1.32 9.01 7.68
CA VAL A 28 -1.84 7.88 6.89
C VAL A 28 -3.35 7.76 7.07
N LEU A 29 -3.85 7.90 8.30
CA LEU A 29 -5.28 7.90 8.56
C LEU A 29 -6.00 9.07 7.84
N ASN A 30 -5.40 10.26 7.84
CA ASN A 30 -5.91 11.42 7.12
C ASN A 30 -5.97 11.16 5.60
N LEU A 31 -4.96 10.49 5.03
CA LEU A 31 -4.95 10.09 3.63
C LEU A 31 -6.09 9.12 3.31
N ILE A 32 -6.31 8.10 4.15
CA ILE A 32 -7.44 7.16 4.01
C ILE A 32 -8.76 7.94 4.03
N GLY A 33 -8.94 8.86 4.97
CA GLY A 33 -10.13 9.72 5.06
C GLY A 33 -10.33 10.61 3.82
N LEU A 34 -9.26 11.15 3.26
CA LEU A 34 -9.29 11.91 2.01
C LEU A 34 -9.74 11.04 0.83
N MET A 35 -9.21 9.82 0.73
CA MET A 35 -9.57 8.87 -0.33
C MET A 35 -11.02 8.43 -0.24
N LEU A 36 -11.54 8.18 0.97
CA LEU A 36 -12.97 7.94 1.20
C LEU A 36 -13.83 9.11 0.73
N ARG A 37 -13.49 10.33 1.14
CA ARG A 37 -14.22 11.56 0.76
C ARG A 37 -14.24 11.77 -0.76
N ARG A 38 -13.15 11.41 -1.45
CA ARG A 38 -13.03 11.55 -2.91
C ARG A 38 -13.56 10.33 -3.70
N GLY A 39 -14.07 9.30 -3.03
CA GLY A 39 -14.55 8.08 -3.69
C GLY A 39 -13.43 7.25 -4.34
N ARG A 40 -12.19 7.36 -3.85
CA ARG A 40 -10.99 6.73 -4.42
C ARG A 40 -10.37 5.65 -3.53
N ILE A 41 -11.11 5.17 -2.52
CA ILE A 41 -10.57 4.23 -1.53
C ILE A 41 -10.09 2.90 -2.16
N GLU A 42 -10.67 2.50 -3.29
CA GLU A 42 -10.22 1.33 -4.07
C GLU A 42 -8.79 1.48 -4.62
N GLN A 43 -8.28 2.71 -4.74
CA GLN A 43 -6.92 2.98 -5.19
C GLN A 43 -5.88 2.83 -4.06
N LEU A 44 -6.29 2.56 -2.82
CA LEU A 44 -5.38 2.48 -1.67
C LEU A 44 -4.22 1.49 -1.87
N PRO A 45 -4.41 0.29 -2.46
CA PRO A 45 -3.29 -0.61 -2.76
C PRO A 45 -2.26 -0.01 -3.72
N ARG A 46 -2.71 0.75 -4.73
CA ARG A 46 -1.81 1.43 -5.69
C ARG A 46 -1.03 2.55 -5.02
N VAL A 47 -1.68 3.34 -4.17
CA VAL A 47 -1.03 4.40 -3.39
C VAL A 47 0.02 3.81 -2.45
N ALA A 48 -0.28 2.70 -1.78
CA ALA A 48 0.68 2.00 -0.93
C ALA A 48 1.90 1.46 -1.72
N ALA A 49 1.67 0.91 -2.91
CA ALA A 49 2.74 0.45 -3.79
C ALA A 49 3.66 1.60 -4.24
N GLU A 50 3.07 2.74 -4.60
CA GLU A 50 3.82 3.92 -5.00
C GLU A 50 4.61 4.53 -3.83
N PHE A 51 4.04 4.55 -2.63
CA PHE A 51 4.76 5.01 -1.44
C PHE A 51 5.98 4.14 -1.16
N ARG A 52 5.85 2.80 -1.29
CA ARG A 52 7.00 1.89 -1.18
C ARG A 52 8.05 2.15 -2.27
N ARG A 53 7.63 2.40 -3.51
CA ARG A 53 8.55 2.72 -4.61
C ARG A 53 9.37 3.98 -4.31
N LEU A 54 8.71 5.03 -3.83
CA LEU A 54 9.36 6.30 -3.45
C LEU A 54 10.30 6.13 -2.26
N ASP A 55 9.88 5.35 -1.25
CA ASP A 55 10.72 5.08 -0.09
C ASP A 55 11.95 4.24 -0.43
N ASN A 56 11.80 3.22 -1.28
CA ASN A 56 12.93 2.46 -1.81
C ASN A 56 13.91 3.37 -2.57
N ALA A 57 13.41 4.25 -3.46
CA ALA A 57 14.25 5.19 -4.18
C ALA A 57 15.01 6.13 -3.23
N ARG A 58 14.34 6.63 -2.17
CA ARG A 58 14.96 7.45 -1.12
C ARG A 58 16.06 6.70 -0.36
N GLN A 59 15.87 5.40 -0.13
CA GLN A 59 16.83 4.52 0.54
C GLN A 59 17.92 3.98 -0.41
N GLY A 60 17.87 4.28 -1.71
CA GLY A 60 18.79 3.71 -2.70
C GLY A 60 18.54 2.23 -3.02
N ILE A 61 17.38 1.68 -2.63
CA ILE A 61 16.99 0.29 -2.88
C ILE A 61 16.42 0.18 -4.30
N THR A 62 17.09 -0.59 -5.16
CA THR A 62 16.58 -0.95 -6.50
C THR A 62 16.13 -2.41 -6.51
N LEU A 63 14.85 -2.64 -6.82
CA LEU A 63 14.33 -3.99 -6.98
C LEU A 63 14.75 -4.52 -8.36
N ALA A 64 15.59 -5.56 -8.39
CA ALA A 64 16.02 -6.22 -9.61
C ALA A 64 15.30 -7.57 -9.78
N THR A 65 15.03 -7.95 -11.03
CA THR A 65 14.54 -9.28 -11.38
C THR A 65 15.57 -9.97 -12.26
N ALA A 66 16.21 -11.01 -11.73
CA ALA A 66 17.10 -11.87 -12.51
C ALA A 66 16.27 -12.95 -13.24
N THR A 67 16.47 -13.06 -14.55
CA THR A 67 15.81 -14.09 -15.38
C THR A 67 16.88 -15.05 -15.90
N SER A 68 16.72 -16.34 -15.64
CA SER A 68 17.62 -17.40 -16.12
C SER A 68 16.90 -18.32 -17.11
N ALA A 69 17.58 -18.73 -18.17
CA ALA A 69 17.04 -19.69 -19.14
C ALA A 69 16.94 -21.12 -18.58
N ALA A 70 17.73 -21.44 -17.56
CA ALA A 70 17.71 -22.72 -16.85
C ALA A 70 17.44 -22.48 -15.35
N PRO A 71 16.88 -23.47 -14.61
CA PRO A 71 16.70 -23.36 -13.17
C PRO A 71 18.02 -23.01 -12.48
N LEU A 72 18.00 -21.99 -11.62
CA LEU A 72 19.17 -21.62 -10.82
C LEU A 72 19.47 -22.71 -9.79
N SER A 73 20.73 -23.09 -9.68
CA SER A 73 21.22 -23.93 -8.59
C SER A 73 21.15 -23.19 -7.25
N LYS A 74 21.24 -23.93 -6.14
CA LYS A 74 21.22 -23.35 -4.79
C LYS A 74 22.36 -22.37 -4.54
N ASP A 75 23.51 -22.60 -5.18
CA ASP A 75 24.68 -21.74 -5.03
C ASP A 75 24.51 -20.45 -5.83
N GLU A 76 23.92 -20.51 -7.03
CA GLU A 76 23.58 -19.33 -7.83
C GLU A 76 22.53 -18.44 -7.15
N ILE A 77 21.55 -19.02 -6.44
CA ILE A 77 20.55 -18.24 -5.68
C ILE A 77 21.19 -17.49 -4.51
N ARG A 78 22.23 -18.03 -3.88
CA ARG A 78 22.92 -17.36 -2.76
C ARG A 78 23.86 -16.24 -3.21
N ALA A 79 24.32 -16.28 -4.45
CA ALA A 79 25.24 -15.31 -5.01
C ALA A 79 24.53 -14.04 -5.53
N VAL A 80 23.19 -14.03 -5.54
CA VAL A 80 22.32 -12.91 -5.94
C VAL A 80 21.72 -12.26 -4.70
#